data_AF-D4JS67-F1
#
_entry.id   AF-D4JS67-F1
#
_cell.length_a   1.000
_cell.length_b   1.000
_cell.length_c   1.000
_cell.angle_alpha   90.00
_cell.angle_beta   90.00
_cell.angle_gamma   90.00
#
_symmetry.space_group_name_H-M   'P 1'
#
loop_
_entity.id
_entity.type
_entity.pdbx_description
1 polymer ?
#
loop_
_entity_poly.entity_id
_entity_poly.type
_entity_poly.pdbx_seq_one_letter_code
_entity_poly.pdbx_strand_id
1 'polypeptide(L)'
;MQPKKNKNKIGITALYCRLSRDDGMDGESNSIVNQKSLLSQKAKEKGLTDIKFYVDDGYTGTNFNRPGFGQLISDIEMGYIYAVMVKDLSRLGRDYVSVGNYTDVYFPDHDIRFIAVNDGIDSEEGESEIAPFKNILNEMYARDISKKIRSSHRLRGSMGEPLSQPPYGYMKSAENKKKWVIDPEAADVVKSVFKMCLEGKGNETIARILQEKQILVPMAYWQSKGLPRGGKKTQPNPYKWCKTTIQKILSQQEYCGDVINFKTCSKSFKNKTRLPNDPENWAIFKDVHEPIIARDDFEKVQTLISKTKRRAPKPKNGEKSIFCDLLFCGDCHGKLRHHTNTINKDIHYFVCANNKVDYRGDCPGRHYVRADAIEQVVMLELRRMAEFLTADEEAFAELLAQKTDKELLKEKKHDEAELQKAIARNDIVSHLYEKLYEDNAVGKVSDEWFMQLSHKYEAERLELKAKIKVLRQKLSECGQREQERENFTSAIRRFMRMDRLTAPLLRELIDHIDVFETEGKGKSRTQRIVIYYRFVGYVEIPEVSRRPNIVADTRKGVAVEYLTEPKTA
;
A
#
# COMPACT_ATOMS: atom_id res chain seq x y z
N MET A 1 61.80 17.25 -24.93
CA MET A 1 61.63 17.56 -23.49
C MET A 1 62.93 17.24 -22.79
N GLN A 2 63.54 18.20 -22.09
CA GLN A 2 64.79 17.97 -21.35
C GLN A 2 64.54 16.97 -20.20
N PRO A 3 65.47 16.04 -19.91
CA PRO A 3 65.37 15.22 -18.72
C PRO A 3 65.59 16.13 -17.50
N LYS A 4 64.54 16.37 -16.71
CA LYS A 4 64.66 17.08 -15.43
C LYS A 4 65.51 16.21 -14.49
N LYS A 5 66.70 16.69 -14.19
CA LYS A 5 67.65 16.14 -13.21
C LYS A 5 66.94 15.76 -11.90
N ASN A 6 67.22 14.55 -11.40
CA ASN A 6 66.93 14.09 -10.05
C ASN A 6 67.43 15.13 -9.02
N LYS A 7 66.52 15.93 -8.48
CA LYS A 7 66.73 16.56 -7.17
C LYS A 7 66.35 15.50 -6.14
N ASN A 8 67.28 15.11 -5.28
CA ASN A 8 66.96 14.39 -4.06
C ASN A 8 66.01 15.28 -3.24
N LYS A 9 64.69 15.10 -3.42
CA LYS A 9 63.67 15.71 -2.56
C LYS A 9 63.78 15.00 -1.22
N ILE A 10 64.30 15.70 -0.21
CA ILE A 10 64.36 15.23 1.16
C ILE A 10 62.97 15.45 1.76
N GLY A 11 62.26 14.38 2.12
CA GLY A 11 60.92 14.45 2.70
C GLY A 11 60.46 13.07 3.18
N ILE A 12 59.29 13.01 3.80
CA ILE A 12 58.71 11.76 4.31
C ILE A 12 58.01 10.99 3.18
N THR A 13 58.28 9.69 3.08
CA THR A 13 57.54 8.75 2.22
C THR A 13 56.37 8.18 3.00
N ALA A 14 55.15 8.54 2.61
CA ALA A 14 53.93 8.09 3.27
C ALA A 14 53.44 6.75 2.68
N LEU A 15 53.36 5.71 3.51
CA LEU A 15 52.80 4.41 3.15
C LEU A 15 51.38 4.28 3.71
N TYR A 16 50.38 4.23 2.82
CA TYR A 16 48.98 4.14 3.23
C TYR A 16 48.45 2.69 3.10
N CYS A 17 48.00 2.13 4.22
CA CYS A 17 47.47 0.77 4.32
C CYS A 17 46.00 0.82 4.76
N ARG A 18 45.14 -0.01 4.12
CA ARG A 18 43.71 -0.06 4.46
C ARG A 18 43.15 -1.47 4.39
N LEU A 19 42.37 -1.83 5.40
CA LEU A 19 41.55 -3.05 5.42
C LEU A 19 40.06 -2.68 5.32
N SER A 20 39.32 -3.38 4.47
CA SER A 20 37.90 -3.11 4.26
C SER A 20 37.04 -3.96 5.17
N ARG A 21 35.96 -3.38 5.71
CA ARG A 21 35.01 -4.07 6.60
C ARG A 21 34.23 -5.21 5.92
N ASP A 22 34.27 -5.30 4.59
CA ASP A 22 33.61 -6.37 3.81
C ASP A 22 34.51 -7.63 3.69
N ASP A 23 35.83 -7.49 3.89
CA ASP A 23 36.81 -8.55 3.68
C ASP A 23 37.17 -9.26 5.00
N GLY A 24 36.18 -9.93 5.62
CA GLY A 24 36.39 -11.02 6.59
C GLY A 24 37.05 -10.71 7.93
N MET A 25 36.40 -11.15 9.02
CA MET A 25 36.95 -11.23 10.38
C MET A 25 37.96 -12.39 10.53
N ASP A 26 38.85 -12.61 9.55
CA ASP A 26 39.88 -13.63 9.60
C ASP A 26 41.26 -12.97 9.74
N GLY A 27 41.64 -12.72 10.99
CA GLY A 27 43.00 -12.34 11.39
C GLY A 27 43.42 -10.91 11.05
N GLU A 28 43.10 -9.97 11.95
CA GLU A 28 43.46 -8.53 11.89
C GLU A 28 44.97 -8.27 11.63
N SER A 29 45.84 -9.23 11.93
CA SER A 29 47.28 -9.07 11.89
C SER A 29 47.93 -9.39 10.53
N ASN A 30 47.52 -10.43 9.81
CA ASN A 30 48.33 -10.90 8.66
C ASN A 30 48.19 -10.02 7.41
N SER A 31 47.00 -9.47 7.13
CA SER A 31 46.75 -8.73 5.88
C SER A 31 47.38 -7.33 5.88
N ILE A 32 47.32 -6.60 7.00
CA ILE A 32 47.96 -5.29 7.14
C ILE A 32 49.48 -5.44 7.28
N VAL A 33 49.97 -6.46 8.00
CA VAL A 33 51.41 -6.74 8.09
C VAL A 33 52.00 -7.08 6.72
N ASN A 34 51.29 -7.87 5.91
CA ASN A 34 51.72 -8.14 4.53
C ASN A 34 51.73 -6.88 3.66
N GLN A 35 50.75 -5.97 3.82
CA GLN A 35 50.75 -4.68 3.12
C GLN A 35 51.95 -3.82 3.53
N LYS A 36 52.21 -3.71 4.84
CA LYS A 36 53.36 -2.95 5.36
C LYS A 36 54.69 -3.51 4.88
N SER A 37 54.86 -4.85 4.89
CA SER A 37 56.08 -5.52 4.43
C SER A 37 56.32 -5.27 2.94
N LEU A 38 55.29 -5.45 2.10
CA LEU A 38 55.37 -5.23 0.66
C LEU A 38 55.76 -3.77 0.33
N LEU A 39 55.09 -2.81 0.97
CA LEU A 39 55.32 -1.39 0.73
C LEU A 39 56.71 -0.95 1.23
N SER A 40 57.16 -1.47 2.37
CA SER A 40 58.50 -1.18 2.90
C SER A 40 59.61 -1.71 1.98
N GLN A 41 59.45 -2.93 1.47
CA GLN A 41 60.39 -3.54 0.55
C GLN A 41 60.47 -2.73 -0.76
N LYS A 42 59.31 -2.37 -1.33
CA LYS A 42 59.25 -1.60 -2.57
C LYS A 42 59.74 -0.15 -2.42
N ALA A 43 59.52 0.47 -1.26
CA ALA A 43 60.09 1.79 -0.95
C ALA A 43 61.63 1.75 -0.93
N LYS A 44 62.22 0.71 -0.31
CA LYS A 44 63.68 0.50 -0.31
C LYS A 44 64.23 0.24 -1.72
N GLU A 45 63.55 -0.58 -2.53
CA GLU A 45 63.94 -0.85 -3.92
C GLU A 45 63.95 0.43 -4.78
N LYS A 46 63.01 1.35 -4.56
CA LYS A 46 62.92 2.64 -5.27
C LYS A 46 63.78 3.76 -4.65
N GLY A 47 64.56 3.48 -3.61
CA GLY A 47 65.43 4.45 -2.95
C GLY A 47 64.70 5.55 -2.18
N LEU A 48 63.43 5.32 -1.80
CA LEU A 48 62.62 6.27 -1.04
C LEU A 48 62.98 6.18 0.46
N THR A 49 63.42 7.29 1.05
CA THR A 49 63.85 7.38 2.46
C THR A 49 62.76 7.94 3.38
N ASP A 50 62.95 7.85 4.70
CA ASP A 50 62.07 8.40 5.74
C ASP A 50 60.59 7.97 5.65
N ILE A 51 60.34 6.70 5.97
CA ILE A 51 59.05 6.04 5.79
C ILE A 51 58.11 6.27 6.99
N LYS A 52 56.88 6.73 6.75
CA LYS A 52 55.80 6.86 7.75
C LYS A 52 54.55 6.08 7.33
N PHE A 53 53.96 5.31 8.24
CA PHE A 53 52.76 4.51 7.95
C PHE A 53 51.48 5.20 8.39
N TYR A 54 50.47 5.19 7.52
CA TYR A 54 49.10 5.62 7.78
C TYR A 54 48.19 4.41 7.61
N VAL A 55 47.43 4.07 8.65
CA VAL A 55 46.64 2.83 8.69
C VAL A 55 45.18 3.13 9.00
N ASP A 56 44.28 2.66 8.14
CA ASP A 56 42.84 2.69 8.35
C ASP A 56 42.30 1.26 8.39
N ASP A 57 41.93 0.78 9.59
CA ASP A 57 41.37 -0.54 9.80
C ASP A 57 39.84 -0.50 9.95
N GLY A 58 39.14 -1.42 9.27
CA GLY A 58 37.66 -1.50 9.31
C GLY A 58 36.92 -0.36 8.58
N TYR A 59 37.61 0.46 7.78
CA TYR A 59 37.00 1.59 7.06
C TYR A 59 36.55 1.22 5.64
N THR A 60 35.35 1.68 5.27
CA THR A 60 34.77 1.46 3.94
C THR A 60 35.47 2.29 2.87
N GLY A 61 35.75 1.70 1.71
CA GLY A 61 36.39 2.39 0.57
C GLY A 61 35.51 3.43 -0.13
N THR A 62 34.25 3.59 0.27
CA THR A 62 33.25 4.46 -0.41
C THR A 62 33.20 5.89 0.12
N ASN A 63 33.90 6.21 1.22
CA ASN A 63 33.97 7.56 1.78
C ASN A 63 35.42 7.88 2.17
N PHE A 64 35.83 9.15 2.07
CA PHE A 64 37.19 9.63 2.37
C PHE A 64 37.33 10.24 3.77
N ASN A 65 36.24 10.34 4.54
CA ASN A 65 36.30 10.74 5.94
C ASN A 65 36.84 9.59 6.82
N ARG A 66 38.16 9.44 6.84
CA ARG A 66 38.89 8.38 7.57
C ARG A 66 40.05 9.01 8.36
N PRO A 67 40.35 8.52 9.57
CA PRO A 67 41.34 9.14 10.45
C PRO A 67 42.77 9.06 9.91
N GLY A 68 43.20 7.91 9.39
CA GLY A 68 44.54 7.72 8.83
C GLY A 68 44.73 8.45 7.51
N PHE A 69 43.71 8.44 6.64
CA PHE A 69 43.73 9.26 5.42
C PHE A 69 43.68 10.77 5.71
N GLY A 70 42.92 11.22 6.72
CA GLY A 70 42.89 12.61 7.12
C GLY A 70 44.22 13.11 7.67
N GLN A 71 44.94 12.28 8.43
CA GLN A 71 46.31 12.59 8.88
C GLN A 71 47.29 12.67 7.71
N LEU A 72 47.19 11.78 6.73
CA LEU A 72 47.99 11.83 5.50
C LEU A 72 47.80 13.16 4.77
N ILE A 73 46.56 13.57 4.56
CA ILE A 73 46.21 14.83 3.88
C ILE A 73 46.70 16.05 4.67
N SER A 74 46.56 16.05 6.00
CA SER A 74 47.07 17.13 6.83
C SER A 74 48.59 17.25 6.78
N ASP A 75 49.31 16.12 6.79
CA ASP A 75 50.78 16.10 6.68
C ASP A 75 51.26 16.50 5.26
N ILE A 76 50.44 16.28 4.23
CA ILE A 76 50.64 16.78 2.86
C ILE A 76 50.49 18.31 2.81
N GLU A 77 49.42 18.85 3.41
CA GLU A 77 49.17 20.30 3.46
C GLU A 77 50.26 21.05 4.26
N MET A 78 50.85 20.41 5.26
CA MET A 78 52.00 20.93 6.01
C MET A 78 53.34 20.83 5.24
N GLY A 79 53.36 20.17 4.08
CA GLY A 79 54.54 20.05 3.21
C GLY A 79 55.58 19.03 3.67
N TYR A 80 55.24 18.11 4.56
CA TYR A 80 56.17 17.11 5.10
C TYR A 80 56.34 15.87 4.21
N ILE A 81 55.36 15.60 3.34
CA ILE A 81 55.29 14.39 2.50
C ILE A 81 55.66 14.75 1.06
N TYR A 82 56.57 13.97 0.46
CA TYR A 82 56.95 14.12 -0.95
C TYR A 82 56.47 12.96 -1.82
N ALA A 83 56.19 11.79 -1.23
CA ALA A 83 55.74 10.61 -1.95
C ALA A 83 54.68 9.85 -1.14
N VAL A 84 53.62 9.41 -1.83
CA VAL A 84 52.54 8.59 -1.26
C VAL A 84 52.51 7.26 -1.97
N MET A 85 52.56 6.17 -1.22
CA MET A 85 52.62 4.81 -1.76
C MET A 85 51.51 3.93 -1.19
N VAL A 86 50.82 3.23 -2.08
CA VAL A 86 49.74 2.30 -1.78
C VAL A 86 49.97 0.95 -2.46
N LYS A 87 49.39 -0.11 -1.91
CA LYS A 87 49.47 -1.45 -2.53
C LYS A 87 48.77 -1.48 -3.88
N ASP A 88 47.55 -0.94 -3.94
CA ASP A 88 46.66 -0.90 -5.08
C ASP A 88 45.72 0.30 -4.94
N LEU A 89 45.22 0.86 -6.05
CA LEU A 89 44.30 2.01 -6.09
C LEU A 89 43.06 1.79 -5.22
N SER A 90 42.64 0.54 -5.07
CA SER A 90 41.53 0.15 -4.20
C SER A 90 41.75 0.55 -2.73
N ARG A 91 43.01 0.73 -2.28
CA ARG A 91 43.32 1.22 -0.92
C ARG A 91 42.93 2.67 -0.76
N LEU A 92 43.21 3.53 -1.75
CA LEU A 92 42.86 4.94 -1.72
C LEU A 92 41.34 5.12 -1.64
N GLY A 93 40.60 4.48 -2.54
CA GLY A 93 39.13 4.52 -2.54
C GLY A 93 38.51 3.61 -3.57
N ARG A 94 37.19 3.41 -3.46
CA ARG A 94 36.35 2.70 -4.43
C ARG A 94 35.52 3.67 -5.29
N ASP A 95 35.54 4.97 -4.98
CA ASP A 95 34.83 6.00 -5.74
C ASP A 95 35.74 6.64 -6.80
N TYR A 96 35.38 6.43 -8.07
CA TYR A 96 36.18 6.78 -9.24
C TYR A 96 36.46 8.29 -9.33
N VAL A 97 35.46 9.12 -9.07
CA VAL A 97 35.58 10.58 -9.22
C VAL A 97 36.54 11.15 -8.18
N SER A 98 36.41 10.70 -6.94
CA SER A 98 37.28 11.17 -5.86
C SER A 98 38.69 10.61 -5.96
N VAL A 99 38.86 9.31 -6.30
CA VAL A 99 40.21 8.73 -6.51
C VAL A 99 40.92 9.45 -7.65
N GLY A 100 40.27 9.64 -8.79
CA GLY A 100 40.82 10.39 -9.93
C GLY A 100 41.17 11.84 -9.56
N ASN A 101 40.30 12.53 -8.81
CA ASN A 101 40.61 13.88 -8.32
C ASN A 101 41.87 13.91 -7.44
N TYR A 102 42.07 12.90 -6.59
CA TYR A 102 43.27 12.83 -5.76
C TYR A 102 44.53 12.48 -6.57
N THR A 103 44.45 11.53 -7.50
CA THR A 103 45.61 11.07 -8.28
C THR A 103 46.01 12.03 -9.40
N ASP A 104 45.04 12.67 -10.04
CA ASP A 104 45.25 13.40 -11.30
C ASP A 104 45.31 14.92 -11.09
N VAL A 105 44.75 15.43 -9.98
CA VAL A 105 44.71 16.87 -9.66
C VAL A 105 45.43 17.16 -8.35
N TYR A 106 44.98 16.58 -7.23
CA TYR A 106 45.47 16.95 -5.90
C TYR A 106 46.94 16.60 -5.64
N PHE A 107 47.36 15.35 -5.89
CA PHE A 107 48.77 14.97 -5.67
C PHE A 107 49.74 15.70 -6.62
N PRO A 108 49.42 15.86 -7.93
CA PRO A 108 50.21 16.71 -8.83
C PRO A 108 50.28 18.18 -8.42
N ASP A 109 49.17 18.80 -8.01
CA ASP A 109 49.12 20.20 -7.56
C ASP A 109 49.99 20.45 -6.31
N HIS A 110 50.14 19.42 -5.46
CA HIS A 110 50.98 19.44 -4.26
C HIS A 110 52.40 18.90 -4.49
N ASP A 111 52.84 18.67 -5.74
CA ASP A 111 54.18 18.19 -6.11
C ASP A 111 54.54 16.80 -5.49
N ILE A 112 53.54 15.97 -5.22
CA ILE A 112 53.66 14.65 -4.59
C ILE A 112 53.74 13.54 -5.63
N ARG A 113 54.74 12.66 -5.48
CA ARG A 113 54.86 11.42 -6.26
C ARG A 113 53.89 10.36 -5.72
N PHE A 114 52.92 9.94 -6.51
CA PHE A 114 52.01 8.85 -6.14
C PHE A 114 52.43 7.52 -6.78
N ILE A 115 52.45 6.44 -5.98
CA ILE A 115 52.90 5.11 -6.40
C ILE A 115 51.88 4.04 -5.97
N ALA A 116 51.33 3.31 -6.92
CA ALA A 116 50.51 2.12 -6.68
C ALA A 116 51.23 0.86 -7.18
N VAL A 117 51.69 0.01 -6.24
CA VAL A 117 52.63 -1.09 -6.50
C VAL A 117 52.05 -2.15 -7.45
N ASN A 118 50.85 -2.65 -7.18
CA ASN A 118 50.25 -3.73 -7.96
C ASN A 118 49.64 -3.25 -9.27
N ASP A 119 49.24 -1.99 -9.32
CA ASP A 119 48.64 -1.40 -10.53
C ASP A 119 49.71 -0.94 -11.52
N GLY A 120 50.98 -0.89 -11.10
CA GLY A 120 52.11 -0.45 -11.93
C GLY A 120 52.04 1.04 -12.23
N ILE A 121 51.47 1.83 -11.32
CA ILE A 121 51.29 3.27 -11.49
C ILE A 121 52.36 3.97 -10.69
N ASP A 122 53.17 4.78 -11.36
CA ASP A 122 54.11 5.69 -10.75
C ASP A 122 53.98 7.04 -11.47
N SER A 123 53.55 8.07 -10.74
CA SER A 123 53.34 9.40 -11.31
C SER A 123 54.61 10.02 -11.92
N GLU A 124 55.81 9.52 -11.57
CA GLU A 124 57.07 9.93 -12.22
C GLU A 124 57.38 9.20 -13.53
N GLU A 125 56.84 7.99 -13.74
CA GLU A 125 57.11 7.18 -14.95
C GLU A 125 56.12 7.51 -16.11
N GLY A 126 55.15 8.39 -15.86
CA GLY A 126 54.11 8.80 -16.81
C GLY A 126 52.76 8.15 -16.50
N GLU A 127 51.65 8.83 -16.87
CA GLU A 127 50.29 8.31 -16.67
C GLU A 127 50.15 6.91 -17.25
N SER A 128 49.75 5.94 -16.42
CA SER A 128 49.45 4.60 -16.88
C SER A 128 48.17 4.66 -17.73
N GLU A 129 48.31 4.84 -19.05
CA GLU A 129 47.21 4.96 -20.02
C GLU A 129 46.17 3.84 -19.90
N ILE A 130 46.54 2.71 -19.28
CA ILE A 130 45.74 1.49 -19.11
C ILE A 130 44.84 1.53 -17.86
N ALA A 131 45.13 2.38 -16.86
CA ALA A 131 44.35 2.43 -15.62
C ALA A 131 42.85 2.78 -15.84
N PRO A 132 42.49 3.76 -16.70
CA PRO A 132 41.09 3.99 -17.07
C PRO A 132 40.42 2.76 -17.70
N PHE A 133 41.14 2.00 -18.54
CA PHE A 133 40.61 0.79 -19.18
C PHE A 133 40.33 -0.34 -18.19
N LYS A 134 41.24 -0.61 -17.23
CA LYS A 134 41.01 -1.60 -16.17
C LYS A 134 39.77 -1.25 -15.34
N ASN A 135 39.55 0.04 -15.07
CA ASN A 135 38.38 0.51 -14.35
C ASN A 135 37.08 0.34 -15.14
N ILE A 136 37.09 0.65 -16.45
CA ILE A 136 35.95 0.38 -17.34
C ILE A 136 35.61 -1.11 -17.35
N LEU A 137 36.61 -1.99 -17.45
CA LEU A 137 36.41 -3.44 -17.42
C LEU A 137 35.76 -3.88 -16.10
N ASN A 138 36.26 -3.40 -14.97
CA ASN A 138 35.66 -3.70 -13.66
C ASN A 138 34.21 -3.22 -13.56
N GLU A 139 33.88 -2.04 -14.09
CA GLU A 139 32.50 -1.56 -14.14
C GLU A 139 31.62 -2.40 -15.06
N MET A 140 32.14 -2.82 -16.21
CA MET A 140 31.45 -3.74 -17.13
C MET A 140 31.14 -5.07 -16.44
N TYR A 141 32.11 -5.65 -15.71
CA TYR A 141 31.91 -6.86 -14.92
C TYR A 141 30.83 -6.66 -13.84
N ALA A 142 30.89 -5.57 -13.07
CA ALA A 142 29.89 -5.27 -12.03
C ALA A 142 28.49 -5.09 -12.64
N ARG A 143 28.39 -4.44 -13.80
CA ARG A 143 27.14 -4.23 -14.54
C ARG A 143 26.58 -5.55 -15.07
N ASP A 144 27.43 -6.42 -15.61
CA ASP A 144 27.01 -7.72 -16.14
C ASP A 144 26.54 -8.68 -15.04
N ILE A 145 27.28 -8.77 -13.93
CA ILE A 145 26.84 -9.52 -12.73
C ILE A 145 25.50 -8.97 -12.24
N SER A 146 25.36 -7.65 -12.14
CA SER A 146 24.10 -7.01 -11.74
C SER A 146 22.95 -7.28 -12.72
N LYS A 147 23.24 -7.47 -14.02
CA LYS A 147 22.25 -7.80 -15.05
C LYS A 147 21.83 -9.27 -14.92
N LYS A 148 22.78 -10.19 -14.73
CA LYS A 148 22.54 -11.63 -14.52
C LYS A 148 21.75 -11.91 -13.24
N ILE A 149 22.08 -11.24 -12.13
CA ILE A 149 21.33 -11.34 -10.88
C ILE A 149 19.90 -10.84 -11.08
N ARG A 150 19.72 -9.70 -11.75
CA ARG A 150 18.38 -9.15 -12.02
C ARG A 150 17.55 -10.02 -12.97
N SER A 151 18.15 -10.60 -14.01
CA SER A 151 17.44 -11.54 -14.88
C SER A 151 17.04 -12.82 -14.15
N SER A 152 17.94 -13.38 -13.32
CA SER A 152 17.63 -14.54 -12.48
C SER A 152 16.48 -14.25 -11.50
N HIS A 153 16.52 -13.11 -10.79
CA HIS A 153 15.42 -12.69 -9.92
C HIS A 153 14.13 -12.43 -10.70
N ARG A 154 14.21 -11.87 -11.90
CA ARG A 154 13.04 -11.63 -12.75
C ARG A 154 12.38 -12.94 -13.15
N LEU A 155 13.17 -13.92 -13.63
CA LEU A 155 12.69 -15.26 -14.00
C LEU A 155 12.02 -15.96 -12.82
N ARG A 156 12.69 -15.99 -11.66
CA ARG A 156 12.15 -16.61 -10.45
C ARG A 156 10.87 -15.92 -9.98
N GLY A 157 10.88 -14.59 -9.95
CA GLY A 157 9.73 -13.80 -9.56
C GLY A 157 8.56 -13.93 -10.53
N SER A 158 8.81 -14.12 -11.83
CA SER A 158 7.78 -14.37 -12.85
C SER A 158 7.23 -15.80 -12.83
N MET A 159 7.96 -16.75 -12.24
CA MET A 159 7.48 -18.12 -12.00
C MET A 159 6.62 -18.23 -10.73
N GLY A 160 6.38 -17.13 -10.03
CA GLY A 160 5.62 -17.11 -8.77
C GLY A 160 6.44 -17.49 -7.53
N GLU A 161 7.76 -17.67 -7.64
CA GLU A 161 8.59 -17.88 -6.44
C GLU A 161 8.63 -16.59 -5.59
N PRO A 162 8.35 -16.65 -4.27
CA PRO A 162 8.46 -15.49 -3.41
C PRO A 162 9.90 -14.99 -3.31
N LEU A 163 10.13 -13.74 -3.72
CA LEU A 163 11.46 -13.11 -3.63
C LEU A 163 11.73 -12.47 -2.26
N SER A 164 10.68 -12.17 -1.50
CA SER A 164 10.72 -11.50 -0.21
C SER A 164 10.68 -12.50 0.96
N GLN A 165 10.99 -12.00 2.16
CA GLN A 165 10.74 -12.75 3.39
C GLN A 165 9.23 -12.80 3.67
N PRO A 166 8.71 -13.91 4.25
CA PRO A 166 7.27 -14.06 4.49
C PRO A 166 6.70 -12.96 5.40
N PRO A 167 5.43 -12.57 5.24
CA PRO A 167 4.78 -11.65 6.18
C PRO A 167 4.64 -12.27 7.59
N TYR A 168 4.24 -11.46 8.58
CA TYR A 168 4.01 -11.94 9.94
C TYR A 168 2.83 -12.92 9.96
N GLY A 169 2.95 -14.08 10.60
CA GLY A 169 1.95 -15.17 10.47
C GLY A 169 2.38 -16.29 9.52
N TYR A 170 3.43 -16.07 8.73
CA TYR A 170 4.04 -17.10 7.89
C TYR A 170 5.53 -17.29 8.21
N MET A 171 6.01 -18.51 8.02
CA MET A 171 7.42 -18.89 8.09
C MET A 171 7.85 -19.59 6.80
N LYS A 172 9.16 -19.68 6.56
CA LYS A 172 9.67 -20.50 5.46
C LYS A 172 9.58 -21.97 5.84
N SER A 173 9.14 -22.82 4.91
CA SER A 173 9.17 -24.27 5.12
C SER A 173 10.60 -24.74 5.40
N ALA A 174 10.75 -25.68 6.33
CA ALA A 174 12.02 -26.34 6.62
C ALA A 174 12.51 -27.18 5.44
N GLU A 175 11.58 -27.81 4.71
CA GLU A 175 11.86 -28.66 3.55
C GLU A 175 12.18 -27.83 2.30
N ASN A 176 11.45 -26.73 2.11
CA ASN A 176 11.65 -25.85 0.96
C ASN A 176 11.63 -24.37 1.37
N LYS A 177 12.82 -23.77 1.46
CA LYS A 177 13.01 -22.35 1.80
C LYS A 177 12.28 -21.38 0.85
N LYS A 178 11.78 -21.86 -0.29
CA LYS A 178 11.01 -21.09 -1.28
C LYS A 178 9.50 -21.07 -1.01
N LYS A 179 8.99 -21.96 -0.15
CA LYS A 179 7.56 -22.01 0.20
C LYS A 179 7.31 -21.38 1.56
N TRP A 180 6.15 -20.73 1.70
CA TRP A 180 5.67 -20.19 2.96
C TRP A 180 4.68 -21.15 3.60
N VAL A 181 4.80 -21.34 4.91
CA VAL A 181 3.95 -22.20 5.74
C VAL A 181 3.39 -21.34 6.86
N ILE A 182 2.17 -21.64 7.29
CA ILE A 182 1.50 -20.92 8.37
C ILE A 182 2.27 -21.14 9.68
N ASP A 183 2.54 -20.05 10.39
CA ASP A 183 3.01 -20.09 11.77
C ASP A 183 1.81 -19.95 12.71
N PRO A 184 1.35 -21.03 13.39
CA PRO A 184 0.07 -21.03 14.10
C PRO A 184 -0.07 -19.89 15.12
N GLU A 185 0.99 -19.65 15.91
CA GLU A 185 1.01 -18.64 16.97
C GLU A 185 0.83 -17.22 16.40
N ALA A 186 1.57 -16.89 15.35
CA ALA A 186 1.48 -15.58 14.70
C ALA A 186 0.23 -15.44 13.81
N ALA A 187 -0.24 -16.53 13.21
CA ALA A 187 -1.42 -16.55 12.35
C ALA A 187 -2.70 -16.30 13.16
N ASP A 188 -2.81 -16.81 14.38
CA ASP A 188 -3.94 -16.54 15.26
C ASP A 188 -4.03 -15.06 15.64
N VAL A 189 -2.88 -14.40 15.83
CA VAL A 189 -2.82 -12.95 16.03
C VAL A 189 -3.36 -12.22 14.79
N VAL A 190 -2.94 -12.62 13.58
CA VAL A 190 -3.43 -12.03 12.33
C VAL A 190 -4.96 -12.23 12.20
N LYS A 191 -5.47 -13.44 12.42
CA LYS A 191 -6.93 -13.72 12.41
C LYS A 191 -7.68 -12.84 13.40
N SER A 192 -7.15 -12.67 14.61
CA SER A 192 -7.75 -11.82 15.64
C SER A 192 -7.81 -10.34 15.21
N VAL A 193 -6.77 -9.85 14.51
CA VAL A 193 -6.70 -8.48 14.00
C VAL A 193 -7.75 -8.23 12.91
N PHE A 194 -7.90 -9.16 11.97
CA PHE A 194 -8.93 -9.08 10.93
C PHE A 194 -10.34 -9.14 11.53
N LYS A 195 -10.59 -10.06 12.48
CA LYS A 195 -11.86 -10.16 13.21
C LYS A 195 -12.22 -8.86 13.94
N MET A 196 -11.27 -8.30 14.69
CA MET A 196 -11.49 -7.02 15.39
C MET A 196 -11.75 -5.84 14.45
N CYS A 197 -11.16 -5.86 13.24
CA CYS A 197 -11.43 -4.84 12.23
C CYS A 197 -12.85 -4.96 11.66
N LEU A 198 -13.30 -6.19 11.38
CA LEU A 198 -14.67 -6.50 10.93
C LEU A 198 -15.72 -6.14 12.00
N GLU A 199 -15.39 -6.30 13.29
CA GLU A 199 -16.19 -5.79 14.42
C GLU A 199 -16.27 -4.25 14.47
N GLY A 200 -15.50 -3.53 13.64
CA GLY A 200 -15.52 -2.08 13.55
C GLY A 200 -14.54 -1.35 14.47
N LYS A 201 -13.63 -2.07 15.16
CA LYS A 201 -12.61 -1.44 16.01
C LYS A 201 -11.60 -0.66 15.16
N GLY A 202 -11.15 0.48 15.68
CA GLY A 202 -10.13 1.31 15.01
C GLY A 202 -8.72 0.74 15.18
N ASN A 203 -7.81 1.03 14.24
CA ASN A 203 -6.44 0.50 14.25
C ASN A 203 -5.68 0.82 15.55
N GLU A 204 -5.90 2.01 16.13
CA GLU A 204 -5.31 2.39 17.43
C GLU A 204 -5.88 1.56 18.59
N THR A 205 -7.20 1.31 18.58
CA THR A 205 -7.87 0.47 19.58
C THR A 205 -7.36 -0.96 19.50
N ILE A 206 -7.18 -1.50 18.29
CA ILE A 206 -6.62 -2.84 18.08
C ILE A 206 -5.18 -2.90 18.61
N ALA A 207 -4.35 -1.87 18.35
CA ALA A 207 -3.00 -1.79 18.90
C ALA A 207 -2.99 -1.83 20.43
N ARG A 208 -3.88 -1.06 21.06
CA ARG A 208 -4.00 -1.04 22.52
C ARG A 208 -4.41 -2.41 23.07
N ILE A 209 -5.39 -3.08 22.46
CA ILE A 209 -5.85 -4.42 22.88
C ILE A 209 -4.71 -5.43 22.77
N LEU A 210 -3.93 -5.42 21.68
CA LEU A 210 -2.79 -6.33 21.51
C LEU A 210 -1.68 -6.05 22.54
N GLN A 211 -1.46 -4.78 22.89
CA GLN A 211 -0.51 -4.37 23.91
C GLN A 211 -0.96 -4.78 25.32
N GLU A 212 -2.24 -4.62 25.66
CA GLU A 212 -2.83 -5.06 26.93
C GLU A 212 -2.73 -6.58 27.11
N LYS A 213 -2.90 -7.33 26.02
CA LYS A 213 -2.70 -8.79 25.98
C LYS A 213 -1.23 -9.23 25.98
N GLN A 214 -0.28 -8.29 26.06
CA GLN A 214 1.16 -8.54 26.01
C GLN A 214 1.60 -9.40 24.80
N ILE A 215 1.02 -9.14 23.63
CA ILE A 215 1.41 -9.83 22.40
C ILE A 215 2.65 -9.17 21.81
N LEU A 216 3.68 -9.96 21.51
CA LEU A 216 4.92 -9.47 20.91
C LEU A 216 4.67 -8.84 19.55
N VAL A 217 5.29 -7.67 19.31
CA VAL A 217 5.29 -7.06 17.97
C VAL A 217 6.07 -7.94 16.98
N PRO A 218 5.76 -7.90 15.67
CA PRO A 218 6.36 -8.81 14.68
C PRO A 218 7.89 -8.88 14.71
N MET A 219 8.56 -7.73 14.90
CA MET A 219 10.03 -7.66 15.01
C MET A 219 10.57 -8.39 16.24
N ALA A 220 9.94 -8.22 17.40
CA ALA A 220 10.36 -8.88 18.63
C ALA A 220 10.05 -10.39 18.57
N TYR A 221 8.92 -10.76 17.96
CA TYR A 221 8.55 -12.15 17.71
C TYR A 221 9.56 -12.87 16.79
N TRP A 222 10.00 -12.23 15.70
CA TRP A 222 11.02 -12.84 14.84
C TRP A 222 12.38 -12.98 15.54
N GLN A 223 12.73 -12.05 16.44
CA GLN A 223 13.95 -12.14 17.25
C GLN A 223 13.88 -13.28 18.27
N SER A 224 12.73 -13.48 18.93
CA SER A 224 12.58 -14.60 19.88
C SER A 224 12.67 -15.96 19.19
N LYS A 225 12.24 -16.07 17.93
CA LYS A 225 12.39 -17.27 17.08
C LYS A 225 13.75 -17.38 16.38
N GLY A 226 14.70 -16.47 16.64
CA GLY A 226 16.05 -16.51 16.06
C GLY A 226 16.11 -16.23 14.55
N LEU A 227 15.09 -15.59 13.96
CA LEU A 227 15.04 -15.28 12.54
C LEU A 227 15.75 -13.95 12.25
N PRO A 228 16.90 -13.93 11.54
CA PRO A 228 17.64 -12.71 11.26
C PRO A 228 16.91 -11.87 10.20
N ARG A 229 16.02 -10.99 10.62
CA ARG A 229 15.38 -9.99 9.75
C ARG A 229 16.03 -8.62 9.94
N GLY A 230 16.44 -8.01 8.84
CA GLY A 230 16.99 -6.66 8.82
C GLY A 230 15.93 -5.62 9.23
N GLY A 231 16.32 -4.69 10.09
CA GLY A 231 15.50 -3.58 10.56
C GLY A 231 16.12 -2.93 11.79
N LYS A 232 16.05 -1.60 11.91
CA LYS A 232 16.47 -0.91 13.16
C LYS A 232 15.54 -1.36 14.29
N LYS A 233 16.06 -1.68 15.48
CA LYS A 233 15.26 -1.87 16.71
C LYS A 233 14.47 -0.58 16.92
N THR A 234 13.20 -0.59 16.54
CA THR A 234 12.45 0.66 16.43
C THR A 234 11.99 1.17 17.79
N GLN A 235 11.81 0.32 18.79
CA GLN A 235 11.25 0.70 20.09
C GLN A 235 11.79 -0.16 21.25
N PRO A 236 12.00 0.41 22.45
CA PRO A 236 12.48 -0.32 23.63
C PRO A 236 11.43 -1.28 24.23
N ASN A 237 10.13 -1.04 24.02
CA ASN A 237 9.07 -1.92 24.50
C ASN A 237 8.66 -2.94 23.41
N PRO A 238 8.86 -4.26 23.62
CA PRO A 238 8.56 -5.30 22.64
C PRO A 238 7.06 -5.59 22.45
N TYR A 239 6.19 -5.01 23.27
CA TYR A 239 4.72 -5.20 23.22
C TYR A 239 3.98 -3.99 22.66
N LYS A 240 4.67 -2.91 22.30
CA LYS A 240 4.04 -1.66 21.87
C LYS A 240 3.65 -1.73 20.39
N TRP A 241 2.41 -2.11 20.12
CA TRP A 241 1.84 -2.11 18.78
C TRP A 241 1.56 -0.69 18.29
N CYS A 242 1.90 -0.40 17.04
CA CYS A 242 1.58 0.87 16.39
C CYS A 242 0.45 0.69 15.37
N LYS A 243 -0.39 1.72 15.23
CA LYS A 243 -1.45 1.75 14.20
C LYS A 243 -0.94 1.49 12.78
N THR A 244 0.30 1.88 12.47
CA THR A 244 0.93 1.69 11.16
C THR A 244 1.25 0.22 10.90
N THR A 245 1.66 -0.53 11.92
CA THR A 245 1.90 -1.98 11.84
C THR A 245 0.59 -2.71 11.54
N ILE A 246 -0.49 -2.35 12.23
CA ILE A 246 -1.81 -2.95 12.03
C ILE A 246 -2.36 -2.60 10.65
N GLN A 247 -2.23 -1.34 10.24
CA GLN A 247 -2.63 -0.92 8.90
C GLN A 247 -1.89 -1.73 7.83
N LYS A 248 -0.58 -1.98 8.02
CA LYS A 248 0.22 -2.79 7.10
C LYS A 248 -0.23 -4.25 7.06
N ILE A 249 -0.60 -4.84 8.19
CA ILE A 249 -1.14 -6.21 8.24
C ILE A 249 -2.48 -6.26 7.50
N LEU A 250 -3.39 -5.33 7.79
CA LEU A 250 -4.71 -5.29 7.16
C LEU A 250 -4.64 -5.03 5.65
N SER A 251 -3.61 -4.32 5.15
CA SER A 251 -3.47 -4.01 3.72
C SER A 251 -2.74 -5.09 2.89
N GLN A 252 -2.19 -6.13 3.53
CA GLN A 252 -1.39 -7.14 2.84
C GLN A 252 -2.28 -8.24 2.25
N GLN A 253 -2.39 -8.27 0.92
CA GLN A 253 -3.13 -9.29 0.18
C GLN A 253 -2.50 -10.69 0.33
N GLU A 254 -1.21 -10.76 0.69
CA GLU A 254 -0.51 -12.04 0.90
C GLU A 254 -1.13 -12.93 2.00
N TYR A 255 -2.00 -12.39 2.85
CA TYR A 255 -2.77 -13.20 3.81
C TYR A 255 -3.86 -14.07 3.16
N CYS A 256 -4.25 -13.78 1.92
CA CYS A 256 -5.23 -14.54 1.14
C CYS A 256 -4.62 -15.68 0.31
N GLY A 257 -3.34 -16.00 0.52
CA GLY A 257 -2.64 -17.03 -0.26
C GLY A 257 -1.90 -16.51 -1.49
N ASP A 258 -1.87 -15.20 -1.71
CA ASP A 258 -1.29 -14.59 -2.91
C ASP A 258 0.19 -14.20 -2.71
N VAL A 259 1.00 -14.33 -3.76
CA VAL A 259 2.40 -13.86 -3.78
C VAL A 259 2.51 -12.69 -4.73
N ILE A 260 2.96 -11.54 -4.22
CA ILE A 260 3.13 -10.32 -5.01
C ILE A 260 4.61 -9.97 -5.11
N ASN A 261 5.16 -10.11 -6.31
CA ASN A 261 6.55 -9.79 -6.63
C ASN A 261 6.68 -8.41 -7.30
N PHE A 262 7.90 -7.86 -7.27
CA PHE A 262 8.26 -6.58 -7.91
C PHE A 262 7.57 -5.31 -7.38
N LYS A 263 7.13 -5.30 -6.11
CA LYS A 263 6.61 -4.11 -5.41
C LYS A 263 7.59 -2.93 -5.35
N THR A 264 8.89 -3.23 -5.45
CA THR A 264 9.96 -2.21 -5.41
C THR A 264 10.98 -2.47 -6.49
N CYS A 265 11.52 -1.40 -7.06
CA CYS A 265 12.61 -1.43 -8.03
C CYS A 265 13.80 -0.59 -7.55
N SER A 266 14.94 -0.71 -8.24
CA SER A 266 16.13 0.14 -8.02
C SER A 266 16.40 0.89 -9.31
N LYS A 267 16.58 2.22 -9.26
CA LYS A 267 16.83 3.08 -10.45
C LYS A 267 18.06 2.65 -11.26
N SER A 268 19.12 2.23 -10.58
CA SER A 268 20.39 1.85 -11.20
C SER A 268 21.06 0.74 -10.38
N PHE A 269 22.01 0.01 -10.97
CA PHE A 269 22.83 -0.95 -10.21
C PHE A 269 23.72 -0.26 -9.16
N LYS A 270 24.11 1.01 -9.41
CA LYS A 270 24.91 1.80 -8.48
C LYS A 270 24.09 2.29 -7.29
N ASN A 271 22.79 2.55 -7.52
CA ASN A 271 21.91 3.06 -6.49
C ASN A 271 21.21 1.91 -5.75
N LYS A 272 21.65 1.64 -4.51
CA LYS A 272 21.07 0.59 -3.65
C LYS A 272 19.71 0.97 -3.03
N THR A 273 19.23 2.20 -3.24
CA THR A 273 17.92 2.61 -2.74
C THR A 273 16.79 1.86 -3.47
N ARG A 274 15.83 1.36 -2.70
CA ARG A 274 14.62 0.70 -3.19
C ARG A 274 13.51 1.72 -3.27
N LEU A 275 12.91 1.84 -4.44
CA LEU A 275 11.80 2.73 -4.71
C LEU A 275 10.53 1.91 -4.92
N PRO A 276 9.35 2.40 -4.49
CA PRO A 276 8.09 1.76 -4.82
C PRO A 276 7.93 1.71 -6.34
N ASN A 277 7.38 0.60 -6.84
CA ASN A 277 7.11 0.36 -8.24
C ASN A 277 5.61 0.53 -8.51
N ASP A 278 5.25 0.95 -9.73
CA ASP A 278 3.85 1.12 -10.11
C ASP A 278 3.07 -0.20 -10.04
N PRO A 279 1.78 -0.18 -9.64
CA PRO A 279 0.97 -1.40 -9.48
C PRO A 279 0.87 -2.27 -10.74
N GLU A 280 0.94 -1.67 -11.93
CA GLU A 280 0.90 -2.38 -13.22
C GLU A 280 2.12 -3.30 -13.43
N ASN A 281 3.24 -2.97 -12.79
CA ASN A 281 4.47 -3.75 -12.87
C ASN A 281 4.55 -4.83 -11.78
N TRP A 282 3.51 -5.00 -10.96
CA TRP A 282 3.46 -6.04 -9.93
C TRP A 282 3.07 -7.36 -10.57
N ALA A 283 3.87 -8.40 -10.30
CA ALA A 283 3.50 -9.76 -10.69
C ALA A 283 2.74 -10.39 -9.52
N ILE A 284 1.43 -10.57 -9.70
CA ILE A 284 0.51 -11.12 -8.69
C ILE A 284 0.20 -12.57 -9.06
N PHE A 285 0.59 -13.50 -8.20
CA PHE A 285 0.28 -14.92 -8.32
C PHE A 285 -0.71 -15.29 -7.23
N LYS A 286 -1.88 -15.79 -7.64
CA LYS A 286 -2.96 -16.14 -6.72
C LYS A 286 -2.78 -17.56 -6.17
N ASP A 287 -3.20 -17.76 -4.93
CA ASP A 287 -3.38 -19.09 -4.32
C ASP A 287 -2.11 -19.97 -4.35
N VAL A 288 -0.94 -19.36 -4.08
CA VAL A 288 0.39 -20.01 -4.08
C VAL A 288 0.70 -20.71 -2.75
N HIS A 289 0.20 -20.16 -1.64
CA HIS A 289 0.36 -20.73 -0.29
C HIS A 289 -0.97 -20.75 0.46
N GLU A 290 -1.01 -21.51 1.55
CA GLU A 290 -2.23 -21.67 2.36
C GLU A 290 -2.69 -20.33 2.95
N PRO A 291 -3.94 -19.91 2.71
CA PRO A 291 -4.44 -18.62 3.19
C PRO A 291 -4.68 -18.62 4.71
N ILE A 292 -4.30 -17.54 5.39
CA ILE A 292 -4.65 -17.31 6.81
C ILE A 292 -6.06 -16.72 6.93
N ILE A 293 -6.46 -15.90 5.95
CA ILE A 293 -7.74 -15.17 5.92
C ILE A 293 -8.46 -15.50 4.61
N ALA A 294 -9.79 -15.68 4.67
CA ALA A 294 -10.62 -15.86 3.49
C ALA A 294 -10.63 -14.58 2.63
N ARG A 295 -10.64 -14.75 1.30
CA ARG A 295 -10.59 -13.61 0.36
C ARG A 295 -11.77 -12.65 0.57
N ASP A 296 -12.96 -13.17 0.81
CA ASP A 296 -14.17 -12.38 1.11
C ASP A 296 -14.01 -11.50 2.35
N ASP A 297 -13.39 -12.01 3.41
CA ASP A 297 -13.16 -11.26 4.65
C ASP A 297 -12.11 -10.17 4.43
N PHE A 298 -11.08 -10.44 3.63
CA PHE A 298 -10.08 -9.45 3.25
C PHE A 298 -10.70 -8.30 2.42
N GLU A 299 -11.53 -8.62 1.44
CA GLU A 299 -12.21 -7.62 0.60
C GLU A 299 -13.19 -6.76 1.40
N LYS A 300 -13.95 -7.35 2.33
CA LYS A 300 -14.77 -6.61 3.30
C LYS A 300 -13.93 -5.65 4.14
N VAL A 301 -12.74 -6.07 4.59
CA VAL A 301 -11.82 -5.18 5.33
C VAL A 301 -11.29 -4.06 4.42
N GLN A 302 -10.90 -4.34 3.18
CA GLN A 302 -10.43 -3.29 2.26
C GLN A 302 -11.51 -2.24 1.96
N THR A 303 -12.75 -2.66 1.74
CA THR A 303 -13.88 -1.73 1.52
C THR A 303 -14.17 -0.89 2.77
N LEU A 304 -14.04 -1.47 3.98
CA LEU A 304 -14.14 -0.72 5.22
C LEU A 304 -13.00 0.31 5.37
N ILE A 305 -11.78 -0.03 4.96
CA ILE A 305 -10.62 0.87 5.01
C ILE A 305 -10.77 2.02 4.00
N SER A 306 -11.16 1.72 2.76
CA SER A 306 -11.28 2.72 1.68
C SER A 306 -12.40 3.75 1.94
N LYS A 307 -13.55 3.30 2.46
CA LYS A 307 -14.68 4.18 2.81
C LYS A 307 -14.41 5.05 4.02
N THR A 308 -13.47 4.68 4.89
CA THR A 308 -13.29 5.37 6.17
C THR A 308 -11.99 6.18 6.23
N LYS A 309 -12.06 7.51 6.00
CA LYS A 309 -11.04 8.46 6.50
C LYS A 309 -11.11 8.51 8.04
N ARG A 310 -10.64 7.48 8.73
CA ARG A 310 -10.71 7.34 10.21
C ARG A 310 -9.79 8.35 10.87
N ARG A 311 -10.35 9.47 11.36
CA ARG A 311 -9.71 10.26 12.43
C ARG A 311 -9.66 9.39 13.69
N ALA A 312 -8.52 9.40 14.39
CA ALA A 312 -8.36 8.64 15.63
C ALA A 312 -9.43 9.08 16.67
N PRO A 313 -10.15 8.15 17.30
CA PRO A 313 -11.07 8.49 18.38
C PRO A 313 -10.27 8.98 19.59
N LYS A 314 -10.62 10.14 20.15
CA LYS A 314 -10.10 10.58 21.44
C LYS A 314 -10.70 9.68 22.53
N PRO A 315 -9.92 9.27 23.55
CA PRO A 315 -10.35 8.33 24.60
C PRO A 315 -11.53 8.81 25.46
N LYS A 316 -11.89 10.11 25.38
CA LYS A 316 -13.03 10.71 26.08
C LYS A 316 -14.38 10.58 25.35
N ASN A 317 -14.39 10.11 24.10
CA ASN A 317 -15.63 9.92 23.36
C ASN A 317 -16.18 8.53 23.70
N GLY A 318 -17.37 8.47 24.30
CA GLY A 318 -18.04 7.22 24.68
C GLY A 318 -18.31 6.27 23.50
N GLU A 319 -18.98 5.16 23.79
CA GLU A 319 -19.38 4.18 22.77
C GLU A 319 -20.14 4.88 21.63
N LYS A 320 -19.75 4.58 20.39
CA LYS A 320 -20.41 5.14 19.21
C LYS A 320 -21.73 4.41 19.01
N SER A 321 -22.81 5.17 18.80
CA SER A 321 -24.11 4.61 18.42
C SER A 321 -24.00 3.78 17.13
N ILE A 322 -24.79 2.70 17.06
CA ILE A 322 -24.90 1.80 15.90
C ILE A 322 -25.38 2.52 14.62
N PHE A 323 -26.03 3.68 14.76
CA PHE A 323 -26.52 4.53 13.66
C PHE A 323 -25.51 5.56 13.15
N CYS A 324 -24.29 5.59 13.72
CA CYS A 324 -23.22 6.45 13.19
C CYS A 324 -22.99 6.15 11.70
N ASP A 325 -22.92 7.20 10.89
CA ASP A 325 -22.74 7.18 9.42
C ASP A 325 -23.97 6.72 8.59
N LEU A 326 -25.11 6.40 9.21
CA LEU A 326 -26.35 6.04 8.51
C LEU A 326 -27.38 7.17 8.44
N LEU A 327 -27.28 8.20 9.29
CA LEU A 327 -28.29 9.26 9.40
C LEU A 327 -27.94 10.51 8.59
N PHE A 328 -28.89 10.96 7.77
CA PHE A 328 -28.79 12.13 6.89
C PHE A 328 -29.98 13.07 7.08
N CYS A 329 -29.75 14.34 6.74
CA CYS A 329 -30.75 15.38 6.83
C CYS A 329 -31.67 15.31 5.61
N GLY A 330 -32.98 15.24 5.80
CA GLY A 330 -33.95 15.18 4.70
C GLY A 330 -33.95 16.42 3.79
N ASP A 331 -33.55 17.59 4.30
CA ASP A 331 -33.57 18.84 3.51
C ASP A 331 -32.24 19.15 2.81
N CYS A 332 -31.11 18.90 3.47
CA CYS A 332 -29.79 19.29 2.94
C CYS A 332 -28.88 18.10 2.61
N HIS A 333 -29.36 16.87 2.80
CA HIS A 333 -28.62 15.61 2.64
C HIS A 333 -27.26 15.57 3.36
N GLY A 334 -27.08 16.43 4.36
CA GLY A 334 -25.90 16.48 5.19
C GLY A 334 -25.95 15.42 6.28
N LYS A 335 -24.80 14.82 6.61
CA LYS A 335 -24.72 13.82 7.69
C LYS A 335 -25.12 14.39 9.04
N LEU A 336 -25.87 13.61 9.83
CA LEU A 336 -26.11 13.93 11.23
C LEU A 336 -24.92 13.50 12.09
N ARG A 337 -24.51 14.38 13.02
CA ARG A 337 -23.44 14.10 13.99
C ARG A 337 -24.04 13.54 15.28
N HIS A 338 -23.37 12.54 15.83
CA HIS A 338 -23.71 11.97 17.14
C HIS A 338 -23.19 12.86 18.28
N HIS A 339 -24.07 13.17 19.23
CA HIS A 339 -23.80 13.96 20.41
C HIS A 339 -24.29 13.23 21.66
N THR A 340 -23.65 13.52 22.79
CA THR A 340 -24.08 13.10 24.13
C THR A 340 -24.41 14.34 24.91
N ASN A 341 -25.56 14.36 25.59
CA ASN A 341 -26.01 15.52 26.32
C ASN A 341 -25.07 15.82 27.51
N THR A 342 -24.76 17.10 27.70
CA THR A 342 -23.84 17.59 28.73
C THR A 342 -24.38 17.39 30.15
N ILE A 343 -25.71 17.52 30.33
CA ILE A 343 -26.36 17.44 31.65
C ILE A 343 -26.63 15.98 32.02
N ASN A 344 -27.29 15.24 31.12
CA ASN A 344 -27.58 13.83 31.32
C ASN A 344 -26.82 13.00 30.28
N LYS A 345 -25.75 12.34 30.72
CA LYS A 345 -24.86 11.56 29.85
C LYS A 345 -25.51 10.32 29.24
N ASP A 346 -26.66 9.89 29.76
CA ASP A 346 -27.43 8.77 29.22
C ASP A 346 -28.25 9.16 27.98
N ILE A 347 -28.37 10.46 27.69
CA ILE A 347 -29.11 10.96 26.54
C ILE A 347 -28.15 11.17 25.36
N HIS A 348 -28.30 10.30 24.36
CA HIS A 348 -27.60 10.36 23.09
C HIS A 348 -28.53 10.81 21.97
N TYR A 349 -28.04 11.66 21.08
CA TYR A 349 -28.84 12.25 20.01
C TYR A 349 -28.00 12.59 18.78
N PHE A 350 -28.69 12.83 17.66
CA PHE A 350 -28.12 13.16 16.37
C PHE A 350 -28.63 14.53 15.89
N VAL A 351 -27.73 15.38 15.38
CA VAL A 351 -28.06 16.70 14.83
C VAL A 351 -27.42 16.92 13.48
N CYS A 352 -28.14 17.53 12.55
CA CYS A 352 -27.60 17.88 11.24
C CYS A 352 -26.37 18.77 11.38
N ALA A 353 -25.26 18.34 10.76
CA ALA A 353 -23.98 19.04 10.78
C ALA A 353 -24.03 20.44 10.14
N ASN A 354 -25.04 20.71 9.31
CA ASN A 354 -25.22 21.94 8.53
C ASN A 354 -26.44 22.76 9.00
N ASN A 355 -27.00 22.46 10.17
CA ASN A 355 -28.13 23.20 10.75
C ASN A 355 -27.71 24.64 11.13
N LYS A 356 -28.50 25.63 10.70
CA LYS A 356 -28.35 27.06 11.06
C LYS A 356 -28.45 27.37 12.55
N VAL A 357 -29.21 26.58 13.30
CA VAL A 357 -29.51 26.86 14.73
C VAL A 357 -28.34 26.49 15.64
N ASP A 358 -27.79 25.29 15.48
CA ASP A 358 -26.70 24.77 16.32
C ASP A 358 -25.31 24.99 15.70
N TYR A 359 -25.23 25.26 14.38
CA TYR A 359 -24.00 25.46 13.61
C TYR A 359 -24.10 26.63 12.62
N ARG A 360 -22.98 27.06 12.05
CA ARG A 360 -22.93 28.07 10.96
C ARG A 360 -23.16 27.43 9.59
N GLY A 361 -24.22 26.64 9.45
CA GLY A 361 -24.58 25.99 8.19
C GLY A 361 -25.73 26.68 7.47
N ASP A 362 -26.13 26.15 6.31
CA ASP A 362 -27.17 26.74 5.45
C ASP A 362 -28.53 26.00 5.49
N CYS A 363 -28.63 24.89 6.23
CA CYS A 363 -29.85 24.08 6.30
C CYS A 363 -31.00 24.86 6.98
N PRO A 364 -32.23 24.82 6.42
CA PRO A 364 -33.33 25.71 6.82
C PRO A 364 -33.90 25.46 8.23
N GLY A 365 -33.74 24.26 8.79
CA GLY A 365 -34.34 23.86 10.08
C GLY A 365 -33.48 23.00 10.99
N ARG A 366 -34.00 22.75 12.21
CA ARG A 366 -33.31 21.96 13.25
C ARG A 366 -33.66 20.48 13.15
N HIS A 367 -32.91 19.79 12.32
CA HIS A 367 -32.98 18.34 12.15
C HIS A 367 -32.26 17.62 13.31
N TYR A 368 -33.06 17.15 14.27
CA TYR A 368 -32.62 16.53 15.52
C TYR A 368 -33.40 15.24 15.76
N VAL A 369 -32.73 14.14 16.11
CA VAL A 369 -33.39 12.89 16.55
C VAL A 369 -32.63 12.26 17.71
N ARG A 370 -33.34 11.65 18.66
CA ARG A 370 -32.68 10.91 19.75
C ARG A 370 -32.26 9.51 19.28
N ALA A 371 -31.17 9.00 19.84
CA ALA A 371 -30.64 7.68 19.48
C ALA A 371 -31.60 6.54 19.89
N ASP A 372 -32.27 6.65 21.03
CA ASP A 372 -33.27 5.68 21.50
C ASP A 372 -34.55 5.69 20.65
N ALA A 373 -35.00 6.88 20.23
CA ALA A 373 -36.16 7.02 19.35
C ALA A 373 -35.91 6.36 17.99
N ILE A 374 -34.77 6.62 17.34
CA ILE A 374 -34.46 6.01 16.05
C ILE A 374 -34.26 4.50 16.17
N GLU A 375 -33.67 4.02 17.27
CA GLU A 375 -33.52 2.58 17.52
C GLU A 375 -34.87 1.87 17.58
N GLN A 376 -35.84 2.45 18.28
CA GLN A 376 -37.20 1.91 18.37
C GLN A 376 -37.91 1.93 17.01
N VAL A 377 -37.82 3.03 16.27
CA VAL A 377 -38.45 3.15 14.93
C VAL A 377 -37.92 2.08 13.99
N VAL A 378 -36.59 1.94 13.89
CA VAL A 378 -35.96 0.94 13.02
C VAL A 378 -36.28 -0.48 13.48
N MET A 379 -36.29 -0.75 14.78
CA MET A 379 -36.66 -2.06 15.32
C MET A 379 -38.09 -2.45 14.93
N LEU A 380 -39.04 -1.51 15.05
CA LEU A 380 -40.44 -1.78 14.76
C LEU A 380 -40.68 -1.95 13.25
N GLU A 381 -40.00 -1.18 12.41
CA GLU A 381 -40.10 -1.33 10.95
C GLU A 381 -39.51 -2.65 10.47
N LEU A 382 -38.35 -3.06 11.00
CA LEU A 382 -37.77 -4.37 10.69
C LEU A 382 -38.68 -5.52 11.16
N ARG A 383 -39.37 -5.37 12.29
CA ARG A 383 -40.37 -6.35 12.76
C ARG A 383 -41.58 -6.42 11.83
N ARG A 384 -42.08 -5.26 11.37
CA ARG A 384 -43.18 -5.21 10.40
C ARG A 384 -42.82 -5.91 9.09
N MET A 385 -41.60 -5.69 8.58
CA MET A 385 -41.11 -6.41 7.39
C MET A 385 -40.96 -7.91 7.65
N ALA A 386 -40.50 -8.31 8.83
CA ALA A 386 -40.40 -9.71 9.20
C ALA A 386 -41.77 -10.38 9.29
N GLU A 387 -42.77 -9.72 9.88
CA GLU A 387 -44.16 -10.20 9.93
C GLU A 387 -44.74 -10.37 8.52
N PHE A 388 -44.50 -9.39 7.63
CA PHE A 388 -44.96 -9.47 6.24
C PHE A 388 -44.28 -10.60 5.46
N LEU A 389 -42.96 -10.78 5.61
CA LEU A 389 -42.21 -11.90 5.03
C LEU A 389 -42.75 -13.27 5.51
N THR A 390 -43.19 -13.39 6.77
CA THR A 390 -43.79 -14.63 7.28
C THR A 390 -45.23 -14.86 6.84
N ALA A 391 -45.99 -13.79 6.61
CA ALA A 391 -47.39 -13.87 6.23
C ALA A 391 -47.55 -14.23 4.75
N ASP A 392 -46.74 -13.62 3.89
CA ASP A 392 -46.81 -13.83 2.44
C ASP A 392 -45.43 -13.62 1.79
N GLU A 393 -44.67 -14.71 1.66
CA GLU A 393 -43.32 -14.68 1.09
C GLU A 393 -43.33 -14.36 -0.41
N GLU A 394 -44.37 -14.79 -1.14
CA GLU A 394 -44.53 -14.52 -2.56
C GLU A 394 -44.91 -13.05 -2.81
N ALA A 395 -45.87 -12.50 -2.07
CA ALA A 395 -46.21 -11.08 -2.19
C ALA A 395 -45.07 -10.16 -1.74
N PHE A 396 -44.28 -10.56 -0.74
CA PHE A 396 -43.08 -9.81 -0.37
C PHE A 396 -42.02 -9.83 -1.48
N ALA A 397 -41.77 -10.99 -2.09
CA ALA A 397 -40.85 -11.10 -3.23
C ALA A 397 -41.35 -10.29 -4.44
N GLU A 398 -42.65 -10.28 -4.71
CA GLU A 398 -43.25 -9.46 -5.77
C GLU A 398 -43.13 -7.96 -5.47
N LEU A 399 -43.34 -7.52 -4.23
CA LEU A 399 -43.21 -6.12 -3.86
C LEU A 399 -41.78 -5.61 -4.03
N LEU A 400 -40.79 -6.45 -3.71
CA LEU A 400 -39.38 -6.18 -3.97
C LEU A 400 -39.05 -6.16 -5.48
N ALA A 401 -39.78 -6.92 -6.29
CA ALA A 401 -39.61 -7.00 -7.75
C ALA A 401 -40.31 -5.86 -8.51
N GLN A 402 -41.52 -5.44 -8.07
CA GLN A 402 -42.39 -4.53 -8.82
C GLN A 402 -41.81 -3.12 -9.01
N LYS A 403 -41.10 -2.57 -8.02
CA LYS A 403 -40.46 -1.24 -8.11
C LYS A 403 -39.14 -1.29 -8.89
N THR A 404 -38.57 -2.47 -9.07
CA THR A 404 -37.19 -2.66 -9.54
C THR A 404 -37.13 -3.20 -10.97
N ASP A 405 -38.13 -3.94 -11.45
CA ASP A 405 -37.93 -4.73 -12.68
C ASP A 405 -38.33 -4.05 -14.00
N LYS A 406 -39.38 -3.22 -14.07
CA LYS A 406 -39.89 -2.76 -15.38
C LYS A 406 -39.01 -1.76 -16.12
N GLU A 407 -38.43 -0.78 -15.43
CA GLU A 407 -37.52 0.19 -16.04
C GLU A 407 -36.12 -0.39 -16.24
N LEU A 408 -35.64 -1.16 -15.26
CA LEU A 408 -34.34 -1.82 -15.34
C LEU A 408 -34.30 -2.97 -16.35
N LEU A 409 -35.39 -3.73 -16.57
CA LEU A 409 -35.45 -4.72 -17.65
C LEU A 409 -35.37 -4.05 -19.03
N LYS A 410 -35.90 -2.83 -19.18
CA LYS A 410 -35.78 -2.07 -20.43
C LYS A 410 -34.35 -1.58 -20.63
N GLU A 411 -33.73 -1.02 -19.59
CA GLU A 411 -32.33 -0.59 -19.63
C GLU A 411 -31.38 -1.78 -19.87
N LYS A 412 -31.58 -2.90 -19.18
CA LYS A 412 -30.79 -4.13 -19.37
C LYS A 412 -30.90 -4.64 -20.81
N LYS A 413 -32.11 -4.72 -21.37
CA LYS A 413 -32.31 -5.11 -22.77
C LYS A 413 -31.66 -4.12 -23.75
N HIS A 414 -31.69 -2.83 -23.42
CA HIS A 414 -31.03 -1.80 -24.22
C HIS A 414 -29.51 -1.97 -24.21
N ASP A 415 -28.91 -2.11 -23.03
CA ASP A 415 -27.46 -2.30 -22.83
C ASP A 415 -26.97 -3.62 -23.46
N GLU A 416 -27.75 -4.71 -23.36
CA GLU A 416 -27.47 -5.98 -24.04
C GLU A 416 -27.47 -5.83 -25.57
N ALA A 417 -28.46 -5.13 -26.12
CA ALA A 417 -28.53 -4.86 -27.55
C ALA A 417 -27.36 -3.97 -28.03
N GLU A 418 -26.98 -2.97 -27.24
CA GLU A 418 -25.85 -2.10 -27.55
C GLU A 418 -24.51 -2.86 -27.47
N LEU A 419 -24.36 -3.75 -26.50
CA LEU A 419 -23.19 -4.61 -26.37
C LEU A 419 -23.03 -5.52 -27.59
N GLN A 420 -24.10 -6.17 -28.03
CA GLN A 420 -24.07 -7.04 -29.22
C GLN A 420 -23.69 -6.26 -30.49
N LYS A 421 -24.23 -5.04 -30.66
CA LYS A 421 -23.84 -4.15 -31.77
C LYS A 421 -22.36 -3.78 -31.72
N ALA A 422 -21.84 -3.46 -30.53
CA ALA A 422 -20.42 -3.10 -30.36
C ALA A 422 -19.48 -4.28 -30.64
N ILE A 423 -19.84 -5.50 -30.21
CA ILE A 423 -19.08 -6.72 -30.51
C ILE A 423 -19.08 -6.99 -32.01
N ALA A 424 -20.25 -7.00 -32.65
CA ALA A 424 -20.35 -7.23 -34.09
C ALA A 424 -19.55 -6.20 -34.89
N ARG A 425 -19.59 -4.91 -34.49
CA ARG A 425 -18.79 -3.85 -35.13
C ARG A 425 -17.29 -4.07 -34.94
N ASN A 426 -16.85 -4.46 -33.75
CA ASN A 426 -15.44 -4.75 -33.48
C ASN A 426 -14.91 -5.90 -34.35
N ASP A 427 -15.73 -6.93 -34.58
CA ASP A 427 -15.35 -8.07 -35.42
C ASP A 427 -15.28 -7.67 -36.90
N ILE A 428 -16.24 -6.86 -37.38
CA ILE A 428 -16.21 -6.29 -38.73
C ILE A 428 -14.95 -5.43 -38.95
N VAL A 429 -14.61 -4.54 -38.00
CA VAL A 429 -13.41 -3.69 -38.10
C VAL A 429 -12.14 -4.53 -38.09
N SER A 430 -12.11 -5.62 -37.30
CA SER A 430 -10.97 -6.55 -37.29
C SER A 430 -10.79 -7.22 -38.66
N HIS A 431 -11.89 -7.66 -39.28
CA HIS A 431 -11.84 -8.26 -40.61
C HIS A 431 -11.48 -7.25 -41.72
N LEU A 432 -11.93 -6.00 -41.61
CA LEU A 432 -11.51 -4.93 -42.52
C LEU A 432 -10.02 -4.61 -42.40
N TYR A 433 -9.47 -4.69 -41.19
CA TYR A 433 -8.04 -4.50 -40.95
C TYR A 433 -7.20 -5.63 -41.58
N GLU A 434 -7.65 -6.89 -41.44
CA GLU A 434 -7.02 -8.04 -42.11
C GLU A 434 -6.99 -7.87 -43.63
N LYS A 435 -8.12 -7.51 -44.24
CA LYS A 435 -8.19 -7.24 -45.69
C LYS A 435 -7.31 -6.08 -46.13
N LEU A 436 -7.26 -5.00 -45.35
CA LEU A 436 -6.41 -3.84 -45.64
C LEU A 436 -4.93 -4.24 -45.66
N TYR A 437 -4.52 -5.14 -44.76
CA TYR A 437 -3.16 -5.67 -44.74
C TYR A 437 -2.87 -6.55 -45.97
N GLU A 438 -3.80 -7.43 -46.34
CA GLU A 438 -3.69 -8.25 -47.56
C GLU A 438 -3.60 -7.40 -48.83
N ASP A 439 -4.45 -6.38 -48.97
CA ASP A 439 -4.44 -5.50 -50.14
C ASP A 439 -3.19 -4.60 -50.22
N ASN A 440 -2.60 -4.23 -49.07
CA ASN A 440 -1.30 -3.57 -49.02
C ASN A 440 -0.16 -4.52 -49.47
N ALA A 441 -0.17 -5.77 -48.97
CA ALA A 441 0.83 -6.78 -49.36
C ALA A 441 0.78 -7.12 -50.86
N VAL A 442 -0.39 -7.01 -51.50
CA VAL A 442 -0.60 -7.19 -52.95
C VAL A 442 -0.31 -5.90 -53.74
N GLY A 443 -0.02 -4.78 -53.08
CA GLY A 443 0.33 -3.50 -53.70
C GLY A 443 -0.85 -2.73 -54.29
N LYS A 444 -2.09 -3.05 -53.89
CA LYS A 444 -3.31 -2.32 -54.32
C LYS A 444 -3.52 -1.02 -53.55
N VAL A 445 -2.90 -0.91 -52.38
CA VAL A 445 -2.95 0.26 -51.50
C VAL A 445 -1.53 0.78 -51.34
N SER A 446 -1.33 2.10 -51.35
CA SER A 446 0.00 2.68 -51.05
C SER A 446 0.27 2.69 -49.55
N ASP A 447 1.54 2.64 -49.17
CA ASP A 447 1.97 2.65 -47.76
C ASP A 447 1.40 3.84 -46.96
N GLU A 448 1.25 4.99 -47.60
CA GLU A 448 0.69 6.20 -46.97
C GLU A 448 -0.81 6.03 -46.65
N TRP A 449 -1.58 5.48 -47.59
CA TRP A 449 -3.00 5.18 -47.38
C TRP A 449 -3.20 4.04 -46.37
N PHE A 450 -2.32 3.05 -46.36
CA PHE A 450 -2.32 1.98 -45.37
C PHE A 450 -2.09 2.53 -43.96
N MET A 451 -1.11 3.42 -43.75
CA MET A 451 -0.86 4.02 -42.44
C MET A 451 -2.06 4.85 -41.93
N GLN A 452 -2.72 5.60 -42.81
CA GLN A 452 -3.89 6.40 -42.41
C GLN A 452 -5.10 5.54 -42.06
N LEU A 453 -5.41 4.51 -42.85
CA LEU A 453 -6.56 3.64 -42.61
C LEU A 453 -6.33 2.68 -41.44
N SER A 454 -5.13 2.12 -41.30
CA SER A 454 -4.77 1.27 -40.16
C SER A 454 -4.90 2.02 -38.83
N HIS A 455 -4.43 3.27 -38.77
CA HIS A 455 -4.60 4.11 -37.59
C HIS A 455 -6.08 4.38 -37.26
N LYS A 456 -6.92 4.65 -38.28
CA LYS A 456 -8.37 4.85 -38.07
C LYS A 456 -9.06 3.61 -37.51
N TYR A 457 -8.80 2.44 -38.09
CA TYR A 457 -9.37 1.19 -37.61
C TYR A 457 -8.85 0.80 -36.22
N GLU A 458 -7.59 1.08 -35.92
CA GLU A 458 -7.02 0.82 -34.60
C GLU A 458 -7.62 1.71 -33.53
N ALA A 459 -7.83 3.00 -33.81
CA ALA A 459 -8.54 3.93 -32.94
C ALA A 459 -9.99 3.48 -32.69
N GLU A 460 -10.74 3.16 -33.76
CA GLU A 460 -12.13 2.65 -33.64
C GLU A 460 -12.19 1.36 -32.82
N ARG A 461 -11.23 0.43 -33.01
CA ARG A 461 -11.15 -0.81 -32.23
C ARG A 461 -10.89 -0.55 -30.75
N LEU A 462 -10.05 0.44 -30.42
CA LEU A 462 -9.73 0.79 -29.04
C LEU A 462 -10.95 1.39 -28.33
N GLU A 463 -11.68 2.28 -29.00
CA GLU A 463 -12.95 2.84 -28.52
C GLU A 463 -14.01 1.76 -28.31
N LEU A 464 -14.20 0.86 -29.28
CA LEU A 464 -15.15 -0.25 -29.19
C LEU A 464 -14.79 -1.20 -28.04
N LYS A 465 -13.51 -1.55 -27.86
CA LYS A 465 -13.06 -2.38 -26.73
C LYS A 465 -13.33 -1.70 -25.38
N ALA A 466 -13.08 -0.39 -25.28
CA ALA A 466 -13.40 0.37 -24.08
C ALA A 466 -14.91 0.36 -23.79
N LYS A 467 -15.74 0.59 -24.82
CA LYS A 467 -17.21 0.56 -24.72
C LYS A 467 -17.74 -0.81 -24.32
N ILE A 468 -17.24 -1.90 -24.92
CA ILE A 468 -17.57 -3.29 -24.56
C ILE A 468 -17.25 -3.56 -23.09
N LYS A 469 -16.08 -3.10 -22.60
CA LYS A 469 -15.69 -3.27 -21.21
C LYS A 469 -16.66 -2.58 -20.26
N VAL A 470 -17.04 -1.33 -20.55
CA VAL A 470 -18.00 -0.55 -19.74
C VAL A 470 -19.38 -1.22 -19.73
N LEU A 471 -19.91 -1.60 -20.89
CA LEU A 471 -21.22 -2.25 -21.00
C LEU A 471 -21.26 -3.61 -20.30
N ARG A 472 -20.20 -4.43 -20.42
CA ARG A 472 -20.09 -5.69 -19.67
C ARG A 472 -20.06 -5.46 -18.16
N GLN A 473 -19.38 -4.41 -17.71
CA GLN A 473 -19.35 -4.07 -16.29
C GLN A 473 -20.74 -3.68 -15.79
N LYS A 474 -21.47 -2.81 -16.51
CA LYS A 474 -22.85 -2.45 -16.18
C LYS A 474 -23.78 -3.68 -16.11
N LEU A 475 -23.67 -4.59 -17.07
CA LEU A 475 -24.47 -5.82 -17.08
C LEU A 475 -24.12 -6.77 -15.93
N SER A 476 -22.84 -6.84 -15.54
CA SER A 476 -22.40 -7.64 -14.39
C SER A 476 -22.88 -7.07 -13.05
N GLU A 477 -22.88 -5.73 -12.91
CA GLU A 477 -23.45 -5.03 -11.76
C GLU A 477 -24.98 -5.26 -11.67
N CYS A 478 -25.65 -5.46 -12.80
CA CYS A 478 -27.06 -5.82 -12.85
C CYS A 478 -27.30 -7.27 -12.40
N GLY A 479 -26.38 -8.20 -12.70
CA GLY A 479 -26.43 -9.60 -12.26
C GLY A 479 -26.13 -9.82 -10.77
N GLN A 480 -25.31 -8.96 -10.15
CA GLN A 480 -25.08 -8.98 -8.70
C GLN A 480 -26.36 -8.74 -7.88
N ARG A 481 -27.36 -8.08 -8.47
CA ARG A 481 -28.60 -7.68 -7.78
C ARG A 481 -29.52 -8.84 -7.39
N GLU A 482 -29.50 -9.95 -8.13
CA GLU A 482 -30.23 -11.16 -7.74
C GLU A 482 -29.65 -11.76 -6.45
N GLN A 483 -28.32 -11.79 -6.36
CA GLN A 483 -27.61 -12.27 -5.18
C GLN A 483 -27.76 -11.30 -4.00
N GLU A 484 -27.87 -10.00 -4.27
CA GLU A 484 -28.15 -8.98 -3.26
C GLU A 484 -29.59 -9.03 -2.73
N ARG A 485 -30.57 -9.40 -3.55
CA ARG A 485 -31.96 -9.69 -3.11
C ARG A 485 -31.99 -10.88 -2.15
N GLU A 486 -31.29 -11.95 -2.48
CA GLU A 486 -31.14 -13.10 -1.58
C GLU A 486 -30.45 -12.71 -0.26
N ASN A 487 -29.40 -11.88 -0.34
CA ASN A 487 -28.72 -11.34 0.84
C ASN A 487 -29.67 -10.51 1.71
N PHE A 488 -30.52 -9.65 1.12
CA PHE A 488 -31.50 -8.85 1.84
C PHE A 488 -32.53 -9.72 2.60
N THR A 489 -33.12 -10.71 1.92
CA THR A 489 -34.03 -11.67 2.56
C THR A 489 -33.33 -12.47 3.66
N SER A 490 -32.07 -12.88 3.44
CA SER A 490 -31.29 -13.58 4.45
C SER A 490 -31.01 -12.71 5.69
N ALA A 491 -30.78 -11.41 5.49
CA ALA A 491 -30.52 -10.46 6.57
C ALA A 491 -31.77 -10.20 7.41
N ILE A 492 -32.96 -10.11 6.80
CA ILE A 492 -34.25 -10.04 7.53
C ILE A 492 -34.48 -11.33 8.33
N ARG A 493 -34.26 -12.51 7.73
CA ARG A 493 -34.35 -13.80 8.45
C ARG A 493 -33.36 -13.88 9.62
N ARG A 494 -32.17 -13.28 9.50
CA ARG A 494 -31.19 -13.22 10.58
C ARG A 494 -31.65 -12.30 11.71
N PHE A 495 -32.30 -11.18 11.38
CA PHE A 495 -32.92 -10.30 12.38
C PHE A 495 -33.99 -11.04 13.19
N MET A 496 -34.85 -11.83 12.54
CA MET A 496 -35.89 -12.63 13.21
C MET A 496 -35.35 -13.57 14.30
N ARG A 497 -34.12 -14.08 14.15
CA ARG A 497 -33.52 -15.00 15.11
C ARG A 497 -32.87 -14.30 16.30
N MET A 498 -32.40 -13.07 16.11
CA MET A 498 -31.56 -12.37 17.10
C MET A 498 -32.34 -11.37 17.95
N ASP A 499 -33.46 -10.84 17.45
CA ASP A 499 -34.30 -9.83 18.12
C ASP A 499 -33.54 -8.61 18.65
N ARG A 500 -32.33 -8.35 18.13
CA ARG A 500 -31.43 -7.27 18.53
C ARG A 500 -30.80 -6.62 17.31
N LEU A 501 -30.76 -5.30 17.33
CA LEU A 501 -30.07 -4.50 16.32
C LEU A 501 -28.56 -4.57 16.55
N THR A 502 -27.82 -4.97 15.52
CA THR A 502 -26.35 -4.96 15.54
C THR A 502 -25.84 -4.05 14.42
N ALA A 503 -24.73 -3.36 14.64
CA ALA A 503 -24.15 -2.47 13.63
C ALA A 503 -23.85 -3.19 12.28
N PRO A 504 -23.38 -4.46 12.24
CA PRO A 504 -23.22 -5.19 10.99
C PRO A 504 -24.54 -5.41 10.25
N LEU A 505 -25.61 -5.78 10.96
CA LEU A 505 -26.93 -6.01 10.39
C LEU A 505 -27.51 -4.72 9.79
N LEU A 506 -27.43 -3.60 10.52
CA LEU A 506 -27.92 -2.30 10.01
C LEU A 506 -27.17 -1.86 8.75
N ARG A 507 -25.86 -2.10 8.69
CA ARG A 507 -25.04 -1.79 7.51
C ARG A 507 -25.27 -2.73 6.34
N GLU A 508 -25.87 -3.89 6.56
CA GLU A 508 -26.23 -4.83 5.49
C GLU A 508 -27.60 -4.49 4.91
N LEU A 509 -28.55 -4.07 5.76
CA LEU A 509 -29.94 -3.78 5.39
C LEU A 509 -30.17 -2.34 4.92
N ILE A 510 -29.60 -1.36 5.62
CA ILE A 510 -29.92 0.06 5.44
C ILE A 510 -28.79 0.75 4.66
N ASP A 511 -29.18 1.51 3.65
CA ASP A 511 -28.26 2.40 2.93
C ASP A 511 -28.08 3.70 3.71
N HIS A 512 -29.19 4.43 3.91
CA HIS A 512 -29.24 5.64 4.71
C HIS A 512 -30.64 5.88 5.29
N ILE A 513 -30.73 6.76 6.29
CA ILE A 513 -31.97 7.16 6.94
C ILE A 513 -32.04 8.69 6.92
N ASP A 514 -33.10 9.21 6.29
CA ASP A 514 -33.37 10.64 6.25
C ASP A 514 -34.25 11.06 7.42
N VAL A 515 -33.79 12.08 8.14
CA VAL A 515 -34.47 12.66 9.28
C VAL A 515 -34.93 14.06 8.91
N PHE A 516 -36.23 14.32 9.07
CA PHE A 516 -36.87 15.61 8.82
C PHE A 516 -37.08 16.40 10.11
N GLU A 517 -37.45 17.68 9.97
CA GLU A 517 -37.77 18.57 11.09
C GLU A 517 -38.99 18.07 11.88
N THR A 518 -39.01 18.37 13.18
CA THR A 518 -40.15 18.05 14.04
C THR A 518 -41.28 19.05 13.82
N GLU A 519 -42.48 18.56 13.53
CA GLU A 519 -43.69 19.39 13.38
C GLU A 519 -44.57 19.29 14.64
N GLY A 520 -45.39 20.31 14.92
CA GLY A 520 -46.32 20.33 16.07
C GLY A 520 -45.80 20.99 17.36
N LYS A 521 -46.65 21.07 18.39
CA LYS A 521 -46.35 21.71 19.69
C LYS A 521 -46.74 20.82 20.87
N GLY A 522 -45.86 20.67 21.84
CA GLY A 522 -46.13 19.86 23.04
C GLY A 522 -46.40 18.40 22.69
N LYS A 523 -47.47 17.82 23.26
CA LYS A 523 -47.79 16.38 23.14
C LYS A 523 -48.10 15.88 21.72
N SER A 524 -48.41 16.77 20.78
CA SER A 524 -48.64 16.45 19.36
C SER A 524 -47.41 16.67 18.48
N ARG A 525 -46.20 16.70 19.07
CA ARG A 525 -44.98 16.72 18.26
C ARG A 525 -44.95 15.45 17.42
N THR A 526 -44.56 15.57 16.16
CA THR A 526 -44.39 14.46 15.23
C THR A 526 -43.08 14.66 14.48
N GLN A 527 -42.49 13.57 14.00
CA GLN A 527 -41.23 13.65 13.28
C GLN A 527 -41.18 12.60 12.19
N ARG A 528 -41.01 13.07 10.96
CA ARG A 528 -40.90 12.21 9.81
C ARG A 528 -39.48 11.65 9.68
N ILE A 529 -39.40 10.35 9.46
CA ILE A 529 -38.16 9.60 9.25
C ILE A 529 -38.39 8.69 8.05
N VAL A 530 -37.46 8.67 7.11
CA VAL A 530 -37.52 7.81 5.91
C VAL A 530 -36.32 6.89 5.92
N ILE A 531 -36.55 5.57 5.84
CA ILE A 531 -35.49 4.56 5.83
C ILE A 531 -35.30 4.08 4.39
N TYR A 532 -34.10 4.26 3.87
CA TYR A 532 -33.71 3.72 2.57
C TYR A 532 -32.95 2.40 2.78
N TYR A 533 -33.55 1.32 2.31
CA TYR A 533 -32.94 0.01 2.33
C TYR A 533 -32.00 -0.15 1.15
N ARG A 534 -30.92 -0.89 1.35
CA ARG A 534 -30.06 -1.28 0.23
C ARG A 534 -30.88 -2.10 -0.75
N PHE A 535 -30.66 -1.86 -2.04
CA PHE A 535 -31.28 -2.57 -3.18
C PHE A 535 -32.73 -2.22 -3.49
N VAL A 536 -33.57 -1.96 -2.49
CA VAL A 536 -35.00 -1.67 -2.70
C VAL A 536 -35.30 -0.17 -2.65
N GLY A 537 -34.40 0.63 -2.06
CA GLY A 537 -34.66 2.03 -1.79
C GLY A 537 -35.75 2.18 -0.72
N TYR A 538 -36.82 2.90 -1.04
CA TYR A 538 -37.95 3.10 -0.13
C TYR A 538 -39.06 2.07 -0.38
N VAL A 539 -39.33 1.27 0.65
CA VAL A 539 -40.31 0.19 0.64
C VAL A 539 -41.58 0.66 1.35
N GLU A 540 -42.68 0.73 0.60
CA GLU A 540 -44.01 0.92 1.18
C GLU A 540 -44.61 -0.46 1.42
N ILE A 541 -44.69 -0.86 2.70
CA ILE A 541 -45.37 -2.11 3.07
C ILE A 541 -46.87 -1.85 3.01
N PRO A 542 -47.67 -2.58 2.20
CA PRO A 542 -49.11 -2.44 2.13
C PRO A 542 -49.71 -2.63 3.53
N GLU A 543 -50.81 -1.94 3.84
CA GLU A 543 -51.48 -1.98 5.15
C GLU A 543 -52.16 -3.33 5.44
N VAL A 544 -51.39 -4.41 5.46
CA VAL A 544 -51.87 -5.70 5.91
C VAL A 544 -51.79 -5.71 7.43
N SER A 545 -52.90 -5.29 8.04
CA SER A 545 -53.24 -5.21 9.47
C SER A 545 -53.26 -3.78 10.01
N ARG A 546 -54.48 -3.24 10.13
CA ARG A 546 -54.85 -2.00 10.85
C ARG A 546 -54.15 -1.86 12.20
N ARG A 547 -52.92 -1.33 12.21
CA ARG A 547 -52.29 -0.77 13.40
C ARG A 547 -51.99 0.70 13.10
N PRO A 548 -52.36 1.63 13.99
CA PRO A 548 -52.10 3.05 13.81
C PRO A 548 -50.59 3.32 13.69
N ASN A 549 -50.24 4.47 13.11
CA ASN A 549 -48.87 5.00 13.06
C ASN A 549 -48.14 4.74 14.39
N ILE A 550 -46.92 4.22 14.31
CA ILE A 550 -46.13 3.85 15.49
C ILE A 550 -45.87 5.11 16.32
N VAL A 551 -46.44 5.19 17.52
CA VAL A 551 -46.17 6.25 18.51
C VAL A 551 -45.16 5.71 19.53
N ALA A 552 -43.89 6.10 19.39
CA ALA A 552 -42.86 5.80 20.38
C ALA A 552 -42.86 6.87 21.49
N ASP A 553 -43.36 6.50 22.67
CA ASP A 553 -43.57 7.42 23.80
C ASP A 553 -42.27 7.68 24.57
N THR A 554 -41.39 8.55 24.04
CA THR A 554 -40.10 8.88 24.65
C THR A 554 -40.23 9.95 25.76
N ARG A 555 -40.97 9.63 26.83
CA ARG A 555 -41.25 10.44 28.06
C ARG A 555 -41.93 11.82 27.85
N LYS A 556 -43.13 11.96 28.43
CA LYS A 556 -44.00 13.16 28.57
C LYS A 556 -43.92 14.17 27.41
N GLY A 557 -44.66 13.85 26.35
CA GLY A 557 -45.20 14.84 25.43
C GLY A 557 -44.38 15.09 24.18
N VAL A 558 -43.69 14.08 23.67
CA VAL A 558 -43.21 14.05 22.30
C VAL A 558 -43.67 12.73 21.71
N ALA A 559 -44.72 12.76 20.90
CA ALA A 559 -44.98 11.66 19.99
C ALA A 559 -43.92 11.72 18.87
N VAL A 560 -43.60 10.58 18.29
CA VAL A 560 -42.87 10.51 17.02
C VAL A 560 -43.82 9.76 16.13
N GLU A 561 -44.45 10.45 15.18
CA GLU A 561 -45.36 9.83 14.22
C GLU A 561 -44.59 9.54 12.93
N TYR A 562 -44.44 8.24 12.64
CA TYR A 562 -43.92 7.77 11.36
C TYR A 562 -45.00 7.90 10.29
N LEU A 563 -44.82 8.85 9.38
CA LEU A 563 -45.69 9.04 8.22
C LEU A 563 -45.13 8.24 7.04
N THR A 564 -45.91 7.29 6.54
CA THR A 564 -45.59 6.39 5.42
C THR A 564 -45.77 7.02 4.04
N GLU A 565 -46.27 8.26 3.95
CA GLU A 565 -46.55 8.91 2.66
C GLU A 565 -45.53 10.01 2.33
N PRO A 566 -44.97 10.04 1.11
CA PRO A 566 -44.33 11.23 0.57
C PRO A 566 -45.37 12.28 0.15
N LYS A 567 -45.08 13.57 0.40
CA LYS A 567 -45.78 14.66 -0.29
C LYS A 567 -45.60 14.43 -1.79
N THR A 568 -46.70 14.14 -2.48
CA THR A 568 -46.84 14.46 -3.90
C THR A 568 -46.54 15.95 -4.06
N ALA A 569 -45.45 16.25 -4.78
CA ALA A 569 -45.21 17.58 -5.32
C ALA A 569 -46.18 17.85 -6.48
#